data_AF-A0A429FZH5-F1
#
_entry.id   AF-A0A429FZH5-F1
#
_cell.length_a   1.000
_cell.length_b   1.000
_cell.length_c   1.000
_cell.angle_alpha   90.00
_cell.angle_beta   90.00
_cell.angle_gamma   90.00
#
_symmetry.space_group_name_H-M   'P 1'
#
loop_
_entity.id
_entity.type
_entity.pdbx_description
1 polymer ?
#
loop_
_entity_poly.entity_id
_entity_poly.type
_entity_poly.pdbx_seq_one_letter_code
_entity_poly.pdbx_strand_id
1 'polypeptide(L)'
;MLSVTLADVRLFLHVLAATVWVGGQIVLGALVPALRGFDGVTKVAARRFNMIAWPAFGVLVLTGIWNMTSGEMSDEAQMTLNVKMAFVLLSGVAAFLHARATSKAGLAVWGALGAVGALVALFFGVQLG
;
A
#
# COMPACT_ATOMS: atom_id res chain seq x y z
N MET A 1 16.42 6.13 -28.63
CA MET A 1 15.77 5.89 -27.31
C MET A 1 15.26 4.45 -27.29
N LEU A 2 15.14 3.82 -26.12
CA LEU A 2 14.56 2.49 -25.99
C LEU A 2 13.07 2.52 -26.37
N SER A 3 12.53 1.40 -26.86
CA SER A 3 11.10 1.26 -27.15
C SER A 3 10.31 1.15 -25.85
N VAL A 4 9.20 1.89 -25.74
CA VAL A 4 8.26 1.75 -24.62
C VAL A 4 7.34 0.56 -24.89
N THR A 5 7.27 -0.37 -23.93
CA THR A 5 6.43 -1.56 -23.98
C THR A 5 5.26 -1.48 -22.98
N LEU A 6 4.26 -2.35 -23.14
CA LEU A 6 3.17 -2.47 -22.16
C LEU A 6 3.66 -2.95 -20.79
N ALA A 7 4.72 -3.77 -20.76
CA ALA A 7 5.35 -4.21 -19.53
C ALA A 7 5.94 -3.01 -18.76
N ASP A 8 6.59 -2.07 -19.46
CA ASP A 8 7.14 -0.86 -18.86
C ASP A 8 6.04 0.00 -18.22
N VAL A 9 4.93 0.22 -18.95
CA VAL A 9 3.80 1.01 -18.44
C VAL A 9 3.17 0.35 -17.23
N ARG A 10 2.94 -0.97 -17.28
CA ARG A 10 2.36 -1.73 -16.17
C ARG A 10 3.22 -1.65 -14.92
N LEU A 11 4.53 -1.92 -15.04
CA LEU A 11 5.46 -1.90 -13.91
C LEU A 11 5.61 -0.47 -13.37
N PHE A 12 5.70 0.53 -14.24
CA PHE A 12 5.72 1.94 -13.83
C PHE A 12 4.49 2.31 -12.98
N LEU A 13 3.28 1.96 -13.44
CA LEU A 13 2.05 2.21 -12.70
C LEU A 13 2.01 1.45 -11.37
N HIS A 14 2.44 0.20 -11.35
CA HIS A 14 2.50 -0.62 -10.13
C HIS A 14 3.43 0.00 -9.08
N VAL A 15 4.66 0.34 -9.49
CA VAL A 15 5.68 0.92 -8.60
C VAL A 15 5.25 2.31 -8.14
N LEU A 16 4.75 3.17 -9.04
CA LEU A 16 4.24 4.48 -8.66
C LEU A 16 3.13 4.36 -7.61
N ALA A 17 2.15 3.48 -7.85
CA ALA A 17 1.07 3.22 -6.91
C ALA A 17 1.59 2.68 -5.55
N ALA A 18 2.57 1.77 -5.57
CA ALA A 18 3.22 1.26 -4.37
C ALA A 18 3.90 2.37 -3.57
N THR A 19 4.63 3.28 -4.23
CA THR A 19 5.31 4.40 -3.55
C THR A 19 4.33 5.37 -2.90
N VAL A 20 3.17 5.63 -3.54
CA VAL A 20 2.12 6.47 -2.96
C VAL A 20 1.47 5.79 -1.75
N TRP A 21 1.17 4.49 -1.85
CA TRP A 21 0.55 3.75 -0.75
C TRP A 21 1.48 3.59 0.45
N VAL A 22 2.65 2.99 0.25
CA VAL A 22 3.60 2.67 1.32
C VAL A 22 4.30 3.94 1.82
N GLY A 23 4.88 4.71 0.91
CA GLY A 23 5.61 5.94 1.25
C GLY A 23 4.69 7.00 1.87
N GLY A 24 3.48 7.14 1.35
CA GLY A 24 2.49 8.08 1.87
C GLY A 24 2.05 7.76 3.30
N GLN A 25 1.89 6.47 3.65
CA GLN A 25 1.62 6.05 5.02
C GLN A 25 2.75 6.43 5.98
N ILE A 26 4.01 6.24 5.57
CA ILE A 26 5.19 6.61 6.35
C ILE A 26 5.22 8.13 6.59
N VAL A 27 5.08 8.91 5.52
CA VAL A 27 5.10 10.39 5.60
C VAL A 27 3.96 10.91 6.47
N LEU A 28 2.72 10.46 6.24
CA LEU A 28 1.59 10.90 7.05
C LEU A 28 1.78 10.50 8.52
N GLY A 29 2.20 9.26 8.79
CA GLY A 29 2.48 8.79 10.14
C GLY A 29 3.50 9.65 10.87
N ALA A 30 4.57 10.07 10.18
CA ALA A 30 5.60 10.96 10.72
C ALA A 30 5.10 12.41 10.94
N LEU A 31 4.17 12.89 10.12
CA LEU A 31 3.61 14.24 10.26
C LEU A 31 2.57 14.35 11.38
N VAL A 32 1.84 13.26 11.68
CA VAL A 32 0.74 13.25 12.66
C VAL A 32 1.10 13.88 14.02
N PRO A 33 2.26 13.61 14.65
CA PRO A 33 2.65 14.26 15.91
C PRO A 33 2.69 15.79 15.83
N ALA A 34 3.18 16.36 14.73
CA ALA A 34 3.22 17.81 14.52
C ALA A 34 1.83 18.41 14.25
N LEU A 35 0.95 17.66 13.57
CA LEU A 35 -0.40 18.10 13.24
C LEU A 35 -1.40 18.01 14.40
N ARG A 36 -1.10 17.22 15.44
CA ARG A 36 -1.99 17.03 16.61
C ARG A 36 -2.11 18.27 17.49
N GLY A 37 -1.18 19.23 17.38
CA GLY A 37 -1.25 20.51 18.10
C GLY A 37 -2.23 21.52 17.50
N PHE A 38 -2.84 21.21 16.35
CA PHE A 38 -3.76 22.11 15.65
C PHE A 38 -5.13 21.45 15.48
N ASP A 39 -6.16 22.12 16.02
CA ASP A 39 -7.52 21.59 16.04
C ASP A 39 -8.04 21.25 14.63
N GLY A 40 -8.51 20.02 14.46
CA GLY A 40 -9.10 19.52 13.21
C GLY A 40 -8.11 19.23 12.07
N VAL A 41 -6.87 19.73 12.12
CA VAL A 41 -5.90 19.64 11.01
C VAL A 41 -5.52 18.19 10.69
N THR A 42 -5.28 17.37 11.72
CA THR A 42 -4.95 15.94 11.52
C THR A 42 -6.04 15.21 10.73
N LYS A 43 -7.32 15.50 10.99
CA LYS A 43 -8.46 14.89 10.28
C LYS A 43 -8.54 15.35 8.83
N VAL A 44 -8.28 16.63 8.57
CA VAL A 44 -8.23 17.18 7.20
C VAL A 44 -7.11 16.53 6.41
N ALA A 45 -5.90 16.47 6.97
CA ALA A 45 -4.74 15.84 6.33
C ALA A 45 -4.99 14.36 6.01
N ALA A 46 -5.51 13.59 6.96
CA ALA A 46 -5.84 12.18 6.76
C ALA A 46 -6.90 11.98 5.66
N ARG A 47 -7.94 12.83 5.61
CA ARG A 47 -8.96 12.75 4.56
C ARG A 47 -8.37 13.05 3.18
N ARG A 48 -7.54 14.08 3.07
CA ARG A 48 -6.89 14.44 1.80
C ARG A 48 -5.92 13.37 1.33
N PHE A 49 -5.13 12.80 2.23
CA PHE A 49 -4.29 11.65 1.95
C PHE A 49 -5.11 10.47 1.42
N ASN A 50 -6.21 10.11 2.09
CA ASN A 50 -7.06 8.99 1.67
C ASN A 50 -7.66 9.17 0.26
N MET A 51 -7.94 10.40 -0.18
CA MET A 51 -8.42 10.65 -1.54
C MET A 51 -7.38 10.30 -2.62
N ILE A 52 -6.09 10.23 -2.26
CA ILE A 52 -5.00 9.88 -3.17
C ILE A 52 -4.58 8.42 -2.94
N ALA A 53 -4.48 8.01 -1.67
CA ALA A 53 -4.02 6.69 -1.29
C ALA A 53 -4.95 5.57 -1.76
N TRP A 54 -6.28 5.72 -1.64
CA TRP A 54 -7.23 4.68 -2.05
C TRP A 54 -7.23 4.42 -3.57
N PRO A 55 -7.26 5.45 -4.44
CA PRO A 55 -7.06 5.24 -5.87
C PRO A 55 -5.71 4.59 -6.20
N ALA A 56 -4.62 5.02 -5.54
CA ALA A 56 -3.32 4.38 -5.72
C ALA A 56 -3.34 2.91 -5.33
N PHE A 57 -3.97 2.54 -4.21
CA PHE A 57 -4.16 1.14 -3.82
C PHE A 57 -4.97 0.37 -4.86
N GLY A 58 -6.02 0.98 -5.42
CA GLY A 58 -6.78 0.39 -6.52
C GLY A 58 -5.89 0.07 -7.73
N VAL A 59 -5.07 1.04 -8.17
CA VAL A 59 -4.10 0.83 -9.26
C VAL A 59 -3.09 -0.25 -8.90
N LEU A 60 -2.59 -0.26 -7.66
CA LEU A 60 -1.63 -1.26 -7.17
C LEU A 60 -2.21 -2.68 -7.24
N VAL A 61 -3.47 -2.86 -6.83
CA VAL A 61 -4.17 -4.15 -6.89
C VAL A 61 -4.40 -4.58 -8.34
N LEU A 62 -4.91 -3.69 -9.19
CA LEU A 62 -5.19 -4.01 -10.60
C LEU A 62 -3.92 -4.39 -11.37
N THR A 63 -2.85 -3.61 -11.20
CA THR A 63 -1.55 -3.91 -11.83
C THR A 63 -0.89 -5.14 -11.20
N GLY A 64 -1.11 -5.39 -9.91
CA GLY A 64 -0.67 -6.62 -9.24
C GLY A 64 -1.32 -7.87 -9.84
N ILE A 65 -2.64 -7.84 -10.05
CA ILE A 65 -3.37 -8.92 -10.73
C ILE A 65 -2.81 -9.14 -12.15
N TRP A 66 -2.51 -8.06 -12.89
CA TRP A 66 -1.90 -8.17 -14.21
C TRP A 66 -0.48 -8.76 -14.16
N ASN A 67 0.32 -8.49 -13.12
CA ASN A 67 1.62 -9.15 -12.99
C ASN A 67 1.48 -10.67 -12.82
N MET A 68 0.48 -11.11 -12.05
CA MET A 68 0.24 -12.55 -11.77
C MET A 68 -0.14 -13.37 -13.01
N THR A 69 -0.74 -12.75 -14.04
CA THR A 69 -1.16 -13.46 -15.26
C THR A 69 -0.11 -13.47 -16.36
N SER A 70 1.09 -12.92 -16.12
CA SER A 70 2.07 -12.63 -17.17
C SER A 70 3.20 -13.64 -17.37
N GLY A 71 3.06 -14.87 -16.89
CA GLY A 71 4.02 -15.94 -17.11
C GLY A 71 3.86 -17.09 -16.13
N GLU A 72 4.67 -18.13 -16.30
CA GLU A 72 4.78 -19.22 -15.34
C GLU A 72 5.71 -18.84 -14.18
N MET A 73 5.40 -19.31 -12.98
CA MET A 73 6.19 -19.11 -11.76
C MET A 73 6.61 -20.46 -11.20
N SER A 74 7.79 -20.54 -10.58
CA SER A 74 8.15 -21.73 -9.79
C SER A 74 7.25 -21.87 -8.56
N ASP A 75 7.20 -23.07 -7.97
CA ASP A 75 6.41 -23.33 -6.76
C ASP A 75 6.83 -22.42 -5.59
N GLU A 76 8.14 -22.15 -5.45
CA GLU A 76 8.66 -21.26 -4.42
C GLU A 76 8.22 -19.81 -4.66
N ALA A 77 8.29 -19.34 -5.90
CA ALA A 77 7.85 -18.00 -6.27
C ALA A 77 6.33 -17.84 -6.08
N GLN A 78 5.55 -18.87 -6.39
CA GLN A 78 4.11 -18.88 -6.15
C GLN A 78 3.77 -18.88 -4.66
N MET A 79 4.52 -19.61 -3.82
CA MET A 79 4.37 -19.53 -2.36
C MET A 79 4.67 -18.11 -1.84
N THR A 80 5.77 -17.49 -2.27
CA THR A 80 6.10 -16.11 -1.90
C THR A 80 5.01 -15.13 -2.32
N LEU A 81 4.45 -15.29 -3.52
CA LEU A 81 3.32 -14.50 -4.00
C LEU A 81 2.07 -14.67 -3.11
N ASN A 82 1.72 -15.90 -2.72
CA ASN A 82 0.57 -16.14 -1.84
C ASN A 82 0.73 -15.45 -0.49
N VAL A 83 1.93 -15.54 0.11
CA VAL A 83 2.25 -14.83 1.36
C VAL A 83 2.16 -13.32 1.17
N LYS A 84 2.75 -12.78 0.09
CA LYS A 84 2.63 -11.37 -0.27
C LYS A 84 1.17 -10.92 -0.36
N MET A 85 0.31 -11.70 -1.02
CA MET A 85 -1.11 -11.36 -1.18
C MET A 85 -1.86 -11.30 0.16
N ALA A 86 -1.54 -12.17 1.10
CA ALA A 86 -2.08 -12.08 2.46
C ALA A 86 -1.72 -10.74 3.13
N PHE A 87 -0.49 -10.27 2.96
CA PHE A 87 -0.05 -8.97 3.49
C PHE A 87 -0.62 -7.76 2.74
N VAL A 88 -0.85 -7.86 1.43
CA VAL A 88 -1.58 -6.85 0.65
C VAL A 88 -3.00 -6.69 1.18
N LEU A 89 -3.71 -7.81 1.39
CA LEU A 89 -5.06 -7.81 1.97
C LEU A 89 -5.06 -7.26 3.39
N LEU A 90 -4.12 -7.69 4.24
CA LEU A 90 -3.96 -7.18 5.60
C LEU A 90 -3.76 -5.67 5.59
N SER A 91 -2.90 -5.14 4.71
CA SER A 91 -2.64 -3.71 4.59
C SER A 91 -3.91 -2.92 4.24
N GLY A 92 -4.63 -3.36 3.20
CA GLY A 92 -5.86 -2.72 2.75
C GLY A 92 -6.98 -2.76 3.78
N VAL A 93 -7.24 -3.94 4.36
CA VAL A 93 -8.29 -4.12 5.37
C VAL A 93 -7.97 -3.35 6.65
N ALA A 94 -6.72 -3.42 7.13
CA ALA A 94 -6.31 -2.67 8.30
C ALA A 94 -6.40 -1.15 8.06
N ALA A 95 -6.01 -0.65 6.89
CA ALA A 95 -6.18 0.77 6.55
C ALA A 95 -7.67 1.19 6.52
N PHE A 96 -8.55 0.34 6.00
CA PHE A 96 -9.99 0.57 6.01
C PHE A 96 -10.58 0.62 7.42
N LEU A 97 -10.15 -0.30 8.29
CA LEU A 97 -10.57 -0.37 9.70
C LEU A 97 -9.98 0.80 10.51
N HIS A 98 -8.73 1.19 10.24
CA HIS A 98 -8.09 2.37 10.82
C HIS A 98 -8.91 3.63 10.52
N ALA A 99 -9.35 3.82 9.28
CA ALA A 99 -10.15 4.98 8.88
C ALA A 99 -11.54 5.03 9.54
N ARG A 100 -12.04 3.90 10.07
CA ARG A 100 -13.32 3.79 10.80
C ARG A 100 -13.16 3.72 12.31
N ALA A 101 -11.94 3.58 12.82
CA ALA A 101 -11.71 3.42 14.24
C ALA A 101 -12.02 4.72 14.99
N THR A 102 -12.79 4.60 16.06
CA THR A 102 -13.14 5.71 16.96
C THR A 102 -12.37 5.67 18.27
N SER A 103 -11.73 4.55 18.60
CA SER A 103 -10.92 4.37 19.81
C SER A 103 -9.43 4.58 19.54
N LYS A 104 -8.69 5.07 20.54
CA LYS A 104 -7.23 5.27 20.46
C LYS A 104 -6.50 3.95 20.15
N ALA A 105 -6.90 2.87 20.82
CA ALA A 105 -6.35 1.54 20.58
C ALA A 105 -6.62 1.05 19.15
N GLY A 106 -7.85 1.22 18.64
CA GLY A 106 -8.19 0.86 17.27
C GLY A 106 -7.38 1.63 16.24
N LEU A 107 -7.20 2.94 16.42
CA LEU A 107 -6.35 3.76 15.55
C LEU A 107 -4.90 3.26 15.55
N ALA A 108 -4.34 2.95 16.71
CA ALA A 108 -2.97 2.47 16.83
C ALA A 108 -2.78 1.08 16.18
N VAL A 109 -3.62 0.11 16.55
CA VAL A 109 -3.51 -1.29 16.09
C VAL A 109 -3.70 -1.37 14.58
N TRP A 110 -4.79 -0.82 14.06
CA TRP A 110 -5.08 -0.89 12.63
C TRP A 110 -4.10 -0.06 11.80
N GLY A 111 -3.60 1.06 12.34
CA GLY A 111 -2.55 1.84 11.69
C GLY A 111 -1.24 1.06 11.56
N ALA A 112 -0.82 0.39 12.65
CA ALA A 112 0.39 -0.41 12.67
C ALA A 112 0.28 -1.64 11.75
N LEU A 113 -0.82 -2.39 11.83
CA LEU A 113 -1.07 -3.54 10.96
C LEU A 113 -1.11 -3.14 9.48
N GLY A 114 -1.72 -2.00 9.17
CA GLY A 114 -1.77 -1.45 7.81
C GLY A 114 -0.38 -1.17 7.23
N ALA A 115 0.45 -0.48 8.01
CA ALA A 115 1.81 -0.08 7.62
C ALA A 115 2.78 -1.27 7.57
N VAL A 116 2.76 -2.16 8.57
CA VAL A 116 3.61 -3.37 8.57
C VAL A 116 3.21 -4.30 7.42
N GLY A 117 1.91 -4.49 7.18
CA GLY A 117 1.44 -5.28 6.04
C GLY A 117 1.91 -4.71 4.71
N ALA A 118 1.86 -3.39 4.55
CA ALA A 118 2.37 -2.70 3.36
C ALA A 118 3.88 -2.93 3.15
N LEU A 119 4.68 -2.80 4.21
CA LEU A 119 6.13 -2.98 4.17
C LEU A 119 6.53 -4.43 3.84
N VAL A 120 5.87 -5.40 4.46
CA VAL A 120 6.13 -6.82 4.18
C VAL A 120 5.72 -7.20 2.76
N ALA A 121 4.57 -6.71 2.29
CA ALA A 121 4.13 -6.91 0.90
C ALA A 121 5.10 -6.28 -0.11
N LEU A 122 5.66 -5.11 0.21
CA LEU A 122 6.70 -4.46 -0.60
C LEU A 122 7.97 -5.32 -0.64
N PHE A 123 8.46 -5.80 0.51
CA PHE A 123 9.65 -6.64 0.59
C PHE A 123 9.52 -7.91 -0.27
N PHE A 124 8.41 -8.65 -0.12
CA PHE A 124 8.15 -9.81 -0.98
C PHE A 124 7.96 -9.45 -2.45
N GLY A 125 7.50 -8.22 -2.75
CA GLY A 125 7.49 -7.70 -4.10
C GLY A 125 8.89 -7.59 -4.69
N VAL A 126 9.85 -7.06 -3.94
CA VAL A 126 11.25 -6.97 -4.36
C VAL A 126 11.85 -8.36 -4.55
N GLN A 127 11.51 -9.33 -3.70
CA GLN A 127 11.99 -10.70 -3.82
C GLN A 127 11.51 -11.39 -5.12
N LEU A 128 10.33 -11.02 -5.62
CA LEU A 128 9.72 -11.65 -6.79
C LEU A 128 10.23 -11.11 -8.15
N GLY A 129 10.98 -10.01 -8.16
CA GLY A 129 11.48 -9.37 -9.39
C GLY A 129 10.44 -8.45 -10.02
#